data_AF-A0A2N5A8U6-F1
#
_entry.id   AF-A0A2N5A8U6-F1
#
_cell.length_a   1.000
_cell.length_b   1.000
_cell.length_c   1.000
_cell.angle_alpha   90.00
_cell.angle_beta   90.00
_cell.angle_gamma   90.00
#
_symmetry.space_group_name_H-M   'P 1'
#
loop_
_entity.id
_entity.type
_entity.pdbx_description
1 polymer ?
#
loop_
_entity_poly.entity_id
_entity_poly.type
_entity_poly.pdbx_seq_one_letter_code
_entity_poly.pdbx_strand_id
1 'polypeptide(L)'
;HSLVLMDEIGRGTSTYDGLSLAWACAENLANKIKALTLFATHYFELTQLPEKMEGVANVHLDALEHGDTIAFMHSVQDGAASKSYGLAVAALAGVPKEVIKRARQKLRELESISPNAAATQVDGTQMSLLAAPEETSPAVEALENLDPDSLTPRQALEWIYRLKSLV
;
A
#
# COMPACT_ATOMS: atom_id res chain seq x y z
N HIS A 1 12.70 31.97 -9.00
CA HIS A 1 11.62 31.10 -8.52
C HIS A 1 11.06 30.34 -9.71
N SER A 2 10.92 29.03 -9.59
CA SER A 2 10.38 28.16 -10.64
C SER A 2 9.18 27.39 -10.08
N LEU A 3 8.16 27.17 -10.92
CA LEU A 3 7.04 26.27 -10.65
C LEU A 3 7.20 25.05 -11.57
N VAL A 4 7.17 23.85 -10.99
CA VAL A 4 7.30 22.57 -11.69
C VAL A 4 5.99 21.81 -11.57
N LEU A 5 5.46 21.34 -12.70
CA LEU A 5 4.28 20.49 -12.75
C LEU A 5 4.70 19.14 -13.35
N MET A 6 4.65 18.09 -12.53
CA MET A 6 4.99 16.72 -12.92
C MET A 6 3.71 15.91 -12.95
N ASP A 7 3.41 15.29 -14.09
CA ASP A 7 2.17 14.53 -14.30
C ASP A 7 2.49 13.11 -14.76
N GLU A 8 2.28 12.15 -13.87
CA GLU A 8 2.37 10.70 -14.09
C GLU A 8 3.66 10.21 -14.79
N ILE A 9 4.81 10.75 -14.38
CA ILE A 9 6.10 10.31 -14.92
C ILE A 9 6.43 8.86 -14.54
N GLY A 10 7.24 8.17 -15.35
CA GLY A 10 7.69 6.80 -15.08
C GLY A 10 6.77 5.69 -15.62
N ARG A 11 5.65 6.02 -16.28
CA ARG A 11 4.71 5.02 -16.83
C ARG A 11 5.21 4.18 -18.01
N GLY A 12 6.25 4.63 -18.72
CA GLY A 12 6.69 4.01 -19.99
C GLY A 12 7.67 2.83 -19.84
N THR A 13 8.02 2.45 -18.62
CA THR A 13 9.05 1.44 -18.31
C THR A 13 8.48 0.31 -17.46
N SER A 14 9.33 -0.59 -16.94
CA SER A 14 8.90 -1.53 -15.90
C SER A 14 8.38 -0.75 -14.68
N THR A 15 7.47 -1.35 -13.91
CA THR A 15 6.83 -0.71 -12.77
C THR A 15 7.86 -0.21 -11.74
N TYR A 16 8.85 -1.03 -11.41
CA TYR A 16 9.88 -0.68 -10.43
C TYR A 16 10.90 0.33 -10.97
N ASP A 17 11.25 0.26 -12.26
CA ASP A 17 12.13 1.27 -12.87
C ASP A 17 11.44 2.65 -12.88
N GLY A 18 10.16 2.66 -13.26
CA GLY A 18 9.33 3.86 -13.32
C GLY A 18 9.17 4.52 -11.94
N LEU A 19 8.85 3.69 -10.94
CA LEU A 19 8.78 4.10 -9.54
C LEU A 19 10.12 4.67 -9.05
N SER A 20 11.22 3.97 -9.31
CA SER A 20 12.55 4.38 -8.86
C SER A 20 12.98 5.72 -9.48
N LEU A 21 12.70 5.92 -10.76
CA LEU A 21 12.94 7.20 -11.45
C LEU A 21 12.07 8.31 -10.87
N ALA A 22 10.76 8.06 -10.69
CA ALA A 22 9.85 9.05 -10.12
C ALA A 22 10.29 9.48 -8.70
N TRP A 23 10.70 8.52 -7.87
CA TRP A 23 11.24 8.77 -6.54
C TRP A 23 12.49 9.63 -6.57
N ALA A 24 13.51 9.25 -7.36
CA ALA A 24 14.76 9.99 -7.46
C ALA A 24 14.56 11.41 -8.01
N CYS A 25 13.63 11.59 -8.95
CA CYS A 25 13.25 12.91 -9.45
C CYS A 25 12.59 13.77 -8.38
N ALA A 26 11.61 13.23 -7.64
CA ALA A 26 10.94 13.93 -6.56
C ALA A 26 11.94 14.34 -5.45
N GLU A 27 12.86 13.44 -5.09
CA GLU A 27 13.92 13.72 -4.13
C GLU A 27 14.85 14.85 -4.60
N ASN A 28 15.26 14.84 -5.87
CA ASN A 28 16.10 15.89 -6.42
C ASN A 28 15.40 17.26 -6.41
N LEU A 29 14.12 17.28 -6.77
CA LEU A 29 13.28 18.48 -6.78
C LEU A 29 13.12 19.06 -5.37
N ALA A 30 12.88 18.21 -4.38
CA ALA A 30 12.71 18.63 -2.98
C ALA A 30 14.03 19.06 -2.33
N ASN A 31 15.10 18.28 -2.46
CA ASN A 31 16.32 18.47 -1.67
C ASN A 31 17.35 19.40 -2.34
N LYS A 32 17.49 19.35 -3.67
CA LYS A 32 18.52 20.12 -4.38
C LYS A 32 17.96 21.36 -5.06
N ILE A 33 16.93 21.19 -5.89
CA ILE A 33 16.38 22.28 -6.71
C ILE A 33 15.53 23.22 -5.84
N LYS A 34 14.76 22.65 -4.89
CA LYS A 34 13.86 23.38 -3.99
C LYS A 34 12.88 24.30 -4.74
N ALA A 35 12.37 23.83 -5.89
CA ALA A 35 11.33 24.52 -6.65
C ALA A 35 9.94 24.16 -6.11
N LEU A 36 8.98 25.09 -6.25
CA LEU A 36 7.58 24.79 -5.98
C LEU A 36 7.12 23.73 -6.97
N THR A 37 6.69 22.57 -6.48
CA THR A 37 6.42 21.40 -7.32
C THR A 37 5.05 20.81 -6.98
N LEU A 38 4.23 20.59 -8.01
CA LEU A 38 3.07 19.69 -7.93
C LEU A 38 3.43 18.40 -8.65
N PHE A 39 3.28 17.27 -7.95
CA PHE A 39 3.67 15.96 -8.46
C PHE A 39 2.44 15.04 -8.44
N ALA A 40 1.72 14.97 -9.56
CA ALA A 40 0.62 14.04 -9.75
C ALA A 40 1.19 12.65 -10.10
N THR A 41 0.78 11.63 -9.35
CA THR A 41 1.29 10.27 -9.52
C THR A 41 0.24 9.22 -9.18
N HIS A 42 0.39 8.04 -9.79
CA HIS A 42 -0.37 6.84 -9.46
C HIS A 42 0.42 5.87 -8.56
N TYR A 43 1.71 6.16 -8.31
CA TYR A 43 2.56 5.38 -7.42
C TYR A 43 2.24 5.72 -5.97
N PHE A 44 1.62 4.78 -5.28
CA PHE A 44 1.26 4.96 -3.87
C PHE A 44 2.49 5.01 -2.97
N GLU A 45 3.57 4.35 -3.37
CA GLU A 45 4.83 4.28 -2.65
C GLU A 45 5.43 5.68 -2.43
N LEU A 46 5.22 6.61 -3.38
CA LEU A 46 5.69 8.01 -3.25
C LEU A 46 5.00 8.75 -2.09
N THR A 47 3.89 8.26 -1.55
CA THR A 47 3.23 8.86 -0.39
C THR A 47 4.05 8.74 0.89
N GLN A 48 5.11 7.92 0.91
CA GLN A 48 6.07 7.84 2.02
C GLN A 48 7.11 8.97 2.01
N LEU A 49 7.17 9.78 0.94
CA LEU A 49 8.16 10.85 0.81
C LEU A 49 8.09 11.94 1.89
N PRO A 50 6.92 12.42 2.34
CA PRO A 50 6.82 13.39 3.43
C PRO A 50 7.47 12.94 4.75
N GLU A 51 7.52 11.64 5.01
CA GLU A 51 8.15 11.10 6.22
C GLU A 51 9.68 11.14 6.15
N LYS A 52 10.23 11.17 4.93
CA LYS A 52 11.67 11.08 4.66
C LYS A 52 12.29 12.40 4.24
N MET A 53 11.49 13.36 3.78
CA MET A 53 11.98 14.60 3.16
C MET A 53 11.22 15.81 3.69
N GLU A 54 11.97 16.76 4.24
CA GLU A 54 11.43 18.04 4.68
C GLU A 54 10.90 18.85 3.48
N GLY A 55 9.75 19.51 3.65
CA GLY A 55 9.13 20.34 2.61
C GLY A 55 8.31 19.57 1.58
N VAL A 56 8.08 18.27 1.78
CA VAL A 56 7.17 17.45 0.99
C VAL A 56 5.91 17.17 1.80
N ALA A 57 4.74 17.27 1.16
CA ALA A 57 3.46 16.98 1.79
C ALA A 57 2.57 16.20 0.81
N ASN A 58 1.76 15.28 1.35
CA ASN A 58 0.76 14.58 0.56
C ASN A 58 -0.53 15.38 0.50
N VAL A 59 -1.11 15.42 -0.70
CA VAL A 59 -2.50 15.81 -0.93
C VAL A 59 -3.12 14.81 -1.90
N HIS A 60 -4.43 14.62 -1.84
CA HIS A 60 -5.15 13.75 -2.75
C HIS A 60 -6.49 14.35 -3.16
N LEU A 61 -7.06 13.85 -4.25
CA LEU A 61 -8.44 14.16 -4.62
C LEU A 61 -9.39 13.19 -3.93
N ASP A 62 -10.41 13.74 -3.29
CA ASP A 62 -11.42 12.96 -2.58
C ASP A 62 -12.41 12.29 -3.55
N ALA A 63 -12.82 11.08 -3.19
CA ALA A 63 -13.77 10.28 -3.94
C ALA A 63 -14.61 9.42 -3.00
N LEU A 64 -15.92 9.42 -3.23
CA LEU A 64 -16.89 8.64 -2.47
C LEU A 64 -17.31 7.41 -3.26
N GLU A 65 -17.16 6.23 -2.67
CA GLU A 65 -17.74 4.99 -3.19
C GLU A 65 -19.16 4.83 -2.66
N HIS A 66 -20.12 4.63 -3.56
CA HIS A 66 -21.50 4.31 -3.23
C HIS A 66 -21.93 3.06 -4.01
N GLY A 67 -21.94 1.91 -3.32
CA GLY A 67 -22.25 0.62 -3.93
C GLY A 67 -21.28 0.24 -5.05
N ASP A 68 -21.80 0.10 -6.26
CA ASP A 68 -21.01 -0.22 -7.48
C ASP A 68 -20.51 1.05 -8.21
N THR A 69 -20.73 2.25 -7.66
CA THR A 69 -20.41 3.53 -8.32
C THR A 69 -19.43 4.37 -7.50
N ILE A 70 -18.67 5.22 -8.18
CA ILE A 70 -17.74 6.18 -7.58
C ILE A 70 -18.15 7.60 -7.98
N ALA A 71 -18.15 8.51 -7.01
CA ALA A 71 -18.38 9.93 -7.21
C ALA A 71 -17.09 10.69 -6.86
N PHE A 72 -16.52 11.37 -7.84
CA PHE A 72 -15.34 12.23 -7.63
C PHE A 72 -15.79 13.57 -7.05
N MET A 73 -15.31 13.93 -5.86
CA MET A 73 -15.72 15.17 -5.20
C MET A 73 -14.98 16.40 -5.74
N HIS A 74 -13.91 16.17 -6.53
CA HIS A 74 -13.01 17.21 -7.06
C HIS A 74 -12.45 18.15 -5.99
N SER A 75 -12.51 17.74 -4.72
CA SER A 75 -11.93 18.44 -3.58
C SER A 75 -10.57 17.86 -3.27
N VAL A 76 -9.58 18.74 -3.15
CA VAL A 76 -8.24 18.36 -2.66
C VAL A 76 -8.31 18.27 -1.14
N GLN A 77 -7.77 17.20 -0.57
CA GLN A 77 -7.67 16.97 0.86
C GLN A 77 -6.21 16.69 1.23
N ASP A 78 -5.83 17.07 2.45
CA ASP A 78 -4.50 16.81 2.98
C ASP A 78 -4.33 15.31 3.29
N GLY A 79 -3.08 14.84 3.20
CA GLY A 79 -2.72 13.44 3.45
C GLY A 79 -2.77 12.58 2.19
N ALA A 80 -2.33 11.32 2.36
CA ALA A 80 -2.39 10.32 1.31
C ALA A 80 -3.81 9.76 1.16
N ALA A 81 -4.18 9.33 -0.05
CA ALA A 81 -5.42 8.59 -0.24
C ALA A 81 -5.38 7.26 0.53
N SER A 82 -6.51 6.78 1.03
CA SER A 82 -6.57 5.50 1.77
C SER A 82 -6.63 4.26 0.87
N LYS A 83 -6.94 4.43 -0.42
CA LYS A 83 -7.12 3.34 -1.39
C LYS A 83 -6.97 3.82 -2.83
N SER A 84 -6.65 2.88 -3.72
CA SER A 84 -6.71 3.09 -5.17
C SER A 84 -8.11 2.79 -5.69
N TYR A 85 -8.62 3.67 -6.55
CA TYR A 85 -9.97 3.58 -7.11
C TYR A 85 -10.02 2.88 -8.48
N GLY A 86 -8.92 2.30 -8.95
CA GLY A 86 -8.82 1.80 -10.33
C GLY A 86 -9.92 0.82 -10.74
N LEU A 87 -10.31 -0.10 -9.84
CA LEU A 87 -11.41 -1.04 -10.12
C LEU A 87 -12.79 -0.37 -10.13
N ALA A 88 -12.99 0.66 -9.29
CA ALA A 88 -14.24 1.44 -9.28
C ALA A 88 -14.36 2.29 -10.56
N VAL A 89 -13.27 2.88 -11.03
CA VAL A 89 -13.22 3.59 -12.31
C VAL A 89 -13.49 2.64 -13.48
N ALA A 90 -12.94 1.43 -13.47
CA ALA A 90 -13.20 0.44 -14.50
C ALA A 90 -14.68 0.00 -14.53
N ALA A 91 -15.31 -0.16 -13.36
CA ALA A 91 -16.74 -0.44 -13.27
C ALA A 91 -17.59 0.71 -13.85
N LEU A 92 -17.23 1.96 -13.53
CA LEU A 92 -17.89 3.16 -14.09
C LEU A 92 -17.70 3.25 -15.62
N ALA A 93 -16.56 2.83 -16.14
CA ALA A 93 -16.27 2.77 -17.58
C ALA A 93 -17.04 1.67 -18.33
N GLY A 94 -17.85 0.87 -17.63
CA GLY A 94 -18.70 -0.17 -18.24
C GLY A 94 -18.03 -1.52 -18.42
N VAL A 95 -16.91 -1.78 -17.73
CA VAL A 95 -16.29 -3.12 -17.72
C VAL A 95 -17.28 -4.14 -17.11
N PRO A 96 -17.46 -5.33 -17.72
CA PRO A 96 -18.42 -6.33 -17.24
C PRO A 96 -18.23 -6.72 -15.78
N LYS A 97 -19.34 -6.96 -15.06
CA LYS A 97 -19.33 -7.24 -13.62
C LYS A 97 -18.54 -8.51 -13.28
N GLU A 98 -18.56 -9.54 -14.13
CA GLU A 98 -17.77 -10.75 -13.93
C GLU A 98 -16.25 -10.48 -14.00
N VAL A 99 -15.81 -9.55 -14.87
CA VAL A 99 -14.40 -9.16 -15.00
C VAL A 99 -13.97 -8.38 -13.76
N ILE A 100 -14.77 -7.41 -13.31
CA ILE A 100 -14.51 -6.65 -12.08
C ILE A 100 -14.43 -7.58 -10.86
N LYS A 101 -15.34 -8.56 -10.76
CA LYS A 101 -15.32 -9.56 -9.68
C LYS A 101 -14.01 -10.35 -9.68
N ARG A 102 -13.55 -10.83 -10.85
CA ARG A 102 -12.28 -11.55 -10.98
C ARG A 102 -11.08 -10.67 -10.65
N ALA A 103 -11.10 -9.40 -11.08
CA ALA A 103 -10.05 -8.44 -10.81
C ALA A 103 -9.93 -8.13 -9.30
N ARG A 104 -11.05 -7.96 -8.58
CA ARG A 104 -11.04 -7.83 -7.10
C ARG A 104 -10.45 -9.04 -6.41
N GLN A 105 -10.75 -10.25 -6.88
CA GLN A 105 -10.14 -11.46 -6.34
C GLN A 105 -8.62 -11.43 -6.54
N LYS A 106 -8.16 -11.05 -7.73
CA LYS A 106 -6.72 -10.95 -8.01
C LYS A 106 -6.04 -9.87 -7.17
N LEU A 107 -6.69 -8.73 -6.96
CA LEU A 107 -6.17 -7.66 -6.11
C LEU A 107 -5.94 -8.17 -4.67
N ARG A 108 -6.91 -8.88 -4.09
CA ARG A 108 -6.76 -9.48 -2.75
C ARG A 108 -5.61 -10.48 -2.67
N GLU A 109 -5.41 -11.28 -3.72
CA GLU A 109 -4.24 -12.18 -3.80
C GLU A 109 -2.93 -11.37 -3.77
N LEU A 110 -2.82 -10.29 -4.56
CA LEU A 110 -1.62 -9.46 -4.61
C LEU A 110 -1.35 -8.71 -3.30
N GLU A 111 -2.40 -8.20 -2.65
CA GLU A 111 -2.32 -7.57 -1.33
C GLU A 111 -1.82 -8.56 -0.26
N SER A 112 -2.25 -9.83 -0.33
CA SER A 112 -1.81 -10.86 0.61
C SER A 112 -0.35 -11.30 0.43
N ILE A 113 0.19 -11.20 -0.78
CA ILE A 113 1.58 -11.59 -1.12
C ILE A 113 2.56 -10.45 -0.82
N SER A 114 2.07 -9.21 -0.78
CA SER A 114 2.89 -8.04 -0.53
C SER A 114 2.17 -7.12 0.46
N PRO A 115 2.29 -7.36 1.77
CA PRO A 115 1.72 -6.47 2.79
C PRO A 115 2.25 -5.03 2.66
N ASN A 116 3.41 -4.83 2.03
CA ASN A 116 3.97 -3.52 1.72
C ASN A 116 3.52 -2.90 0.38
N ALA A 117 2.86 -3.64 -0.51
CA ALA A 117 2.29 -3.06 -1.74
C ALA A 117 0.94 -2.37 -1.47
N ALA A 118 0.33 -2.69 -0.33
CA ALA A 118 -0.87 -2.07 0.18
C ALA A 118 -0.66 -1.83 1.69
N ALA A 119 0.23 -0.90 2.05
CA ALA A 119 0.27 -0.33 3.40
C ALA A 119 -1.04 0.43 3.65
N THR A 120 -2.03 -0.41 3.92
CA THR A 120 -3.39 -0.18 4.29
C THR A 120 -3.35 -0.12 5.80
N GLN A 121 -3.94 0.92 6.38
CA GLN A 121 -3.98 1.21 7.82
C GLN A 121 -2.74 1.95 8.35
N VAL A 122 -2.82 3.28 8.29
CA VAL A 122 -2.07 4.15 9.18
C VAL A 122 -2.80 4.13 10.52
N ASP A 123 -2.43 3.19 11.39
CA ASP A 123 -2.49 3.43 12.82
C ASP A 123 -1.04 3.61 13.29
N GLY A 124 -0.77 4.78 13.85
CA GLY A 124 0.59 5.25 14.06
C GLY A 124 1.29 4.47 15.16
N THR A 125 2.31 3.69 14.81
CA THR A 125 3.46 3.41 15.67
C THR A 125 4.64 2.87 14.86
N GLN A 126 5.64 3.73 14.69
CA GLN A 126 7.10 3.47 14.74
C GLN A 126 7.75 2.27 14.01
N MET A 127 8.79 2.62 13.25
CA MET A 127 10.06 1.91 13.04
C MET A 127 10.04 0.52 12.39
N SER A 128 10.54 0.43 11.15
CA SER A 128 11.91 -0.05 10.92
C SER A 128 12.30 0.07 9.44
N LEU A 129 13.17 1.03 9.16
CA LEU A 129 14.03 1.04 7.98
C LEU A 129 15.22 0.11 8.27
N LEU A 130 15.59 -0.69 7.27
CA LEU A 130 16.70 -1.66 7.18
C LEU A 130 16.28 -3.11 7.42
N ALA A 131 16.60 -3.94 6.41
CA ALA A 131 16.48 -5.38 6.43
C ALA A 131 17.10 -5.98 7.71
N ALA A 132 16.25 -6.38 8.64
CA ALA A 132 16.56 -7.39 9.62
C ALA A 132 16.10 -8.75 9.05
N PRO A 133 16.75 -9.88 9.40
CA PRO A 133 16.18 -11.19 9.12
C PRO A 133 14.78 -11.23 9.76
N GLU A 134 13.80 -11.79 9.07
CA GLU A 134 12.48 -12.04 9.66
C GLU A 134 12.68 -12.75 11.00
N GLU A 135 12.50 -12.05 12.13
CA GLU A 135 12.36 -12.70 13.42
C GLU A 135 11.02 -13.43 13.35
N THR A 136 11.11 -14.73 13.07
CA THR A 136 9.97 -15.64 13.08
C THR A 136 9.24 -15.49 14.40
N SER A 137 7.96 -15.11 14.34
CA SER A 137 7.14 -14.99 15.55
C SER A 137 7.23 -16.30 16.35
N PRO A 138 7.35 -16.23 17.69
CA PRO A 138 7.40 -17.43 18.54
C PRO A 138 6.21 -18.39 18.31
N ALA A 139 5.08 -17.88 17.82
CA ALA A 139 3.93 -18.70 17.43
C ALA A 139 4.18 -19.51 16.15
N VAL A 140 4.91 -18.96 15.18
CA VAL A 140 5.25 -19.61 13.91
C VAL A 140 6.27 -20.73 14.15
N GLU A 141 7.31 -20.47 14.95
CA GLU A 141 8.28 -21.51 15.33
C GLU A 141 7.62 -22.65 16.12
N ALA A 142 6.67 -22.33 17.00
CA ALA A 142 5.91 -23.31 17.75
C ALA A 142 5.01 -24.16 16.84
N LEU A 143 4.47 -23.58 15.76
CA LEU A 143 3.67 -24.30 14.76
C LEU A 143 4.51 -25.21 13.87
N GLU A 144 5.69 -24.77 13.43
CA GLU A 144 6.58 -25.57 12.57
C GLU A 144 7.08 -26.84 13.27
N ASN A 145 7.26 -26.78 14.59
CA ASN A 145 7.74 -27.91 15.39
C ASN A 145 6.60 -28.82 15.91
N LEU A 146 5.34 -28.50 15.61
CA LEU A 146 4.19 -29.24 16.11
C LEU A 146 3.73 -30.30 15.10
N ASP A 147 3.72 -31.57 15.51
CA ASP A 147 3.13 -32.66 14.72
C ASP A 147 1.64 -32.84 15.09
N PRO A 148 0.70 -32.43 14.22
CA PRO A 148 -0.73 -32.50 14.53
C PRO A 148 -1.28 -33.93 14.62
N ASP A 149 -0.67 -34.90 13.93
CA ASP A 149 -1.14 -36.28 13.90
C ASP A 149 -0.79 -37.05 15.17
N SER A 150 0.13 -36.50 15.98
CA SER A 150 0.54 -37.04 17.28
C SER A 150 -0.32 -36.57 18.46
N LEU A 151 -1.23 -35.61 18.25
CA LEU A 151 -1.97 -34.95 19.32
C LEU A 151 -3.34 -35.58 19.58
N THR A 152 -3.70 -35.68 20.85
CA THR A 152 -5.10 -35.94 21.22
C THR A 152 -5.96 -34.68 21.04
N PRO A 153 -7.28 -34.81 20.83
CA PRO A 153 -8.17 -33.66 20.66
C PRO A 153 -8.10 -32.61 21.80
N ARG A 154 -7.84 -33.06 23.03
CA ARG A 154 -7.67 -32.18 24.19
C ARG A 154 -6.35 -31.40 24.12
N GLN A 155 -5.26 -32.06 23.74
CA GLN A 155 -3.95 -31.40 23.59
C GLN A 155 -3.96 -30.41 22.43
N ALA A 156 -4.65 -30.73 21.32
CA ALA A 156 -4.83 -29.80 20.21
C ALA A 156 -5.54 -28.52 20.66
N LEU A 157 -6.58 -28.63 21.50
CA LEU A 157 -7.28 -27.46 22.05
C LEU A 157 -6.38 -26.63 22.98
N GLU A 158 -5.57 -27.28 23.83
CA GLU A 158 -4.60 -26.59 24.69
C GLU A 158 -3.53 -25.84 23.86
N TRP A 159 -3.09 -26.43 22.75
CA TRP A 159 -2.18 -25.77 21.80
C TRP A 159 -2.77 -24.53 21.15
N ILE A 160 -4.07 -24.51 20.83
CA ILE A 160 -4.74 -23.32 20.29
C ILE A 160 -4.71 -22.16 21.31
N TYR A 161 -4.98 -22.44 22.59
CA TYR A 161 -4.88 -21.41 23.63
C TYR A 161 -3.45 -20.92 23.83
N ARG A 162 -2.47 -21.82 23.75
CA ARG A 162 -1.05 -21.48 23.83
C ARG A 162 -0.60 -20.61 22.67
N LEU A 163 -0.97 -20.95 21.44
CA LEU A 163 -0.64 -20.14 20.25
C LEU A 163 -1.28 -18.75 20.33
N LYS A 164 -2.52 -18.65 20.82
CA LYS A 164 -3.18 -17.37 21.06
C LYS A 164 -2.47 -16.50 22.10
N SER A 165 -1.66 -17.08 22.98
CA SER A 165 -0.84 -16.31 23.94
C SER A 165 0.53 -15.88 23.40
N LEU A 166 0.94 -16.42 22.25
CA LEU A 166 2.23 -16.14 21.58
C LEU A 166 2.08 -15.17 20.39
N VAL A 167 0.86 -14.77 20.06
CA VAL A 167 0.48 -13.76 19.08
C VAL A 167 -0.05 -12.54 19.82
#